data_AF-A0A3B8KZZ7-F1
#
_entry.id   AF-A0A3B8KZZ7-F1
#
_cell.length_a   1.000
_cell.length_b   1.000
_cell.length_c   1.000
_cell.angle_alpha   90.00
_cell.angle_beta   90.00
_cell.angle_gamma   90.00
#
_symmetry.space_group_name_H-M   'P 1'
#
loop_
_entity.id
_entity.type
_entity.pdbx_description
1 polymer ?
#
loop_
_entity_poly.entity_id
_entity_poly.type
_entity_poly.pdbx_seq_one_letter_code
_entity_poly.pdbx_strand_id
1 'polypeptide(L)'
;IKARYARHVGPDGRVDLSRYFEATLKHRRELAADPRAIVRVADRETLSSPYLEKIWKAVNAPGDSPMLAGLAAEWREAKPGDGVRLSEGVRRWEPQLWTFGTVGHFKPWQTRKVSHVESQPLRLKLPAAGKDGKIVVSLSAGTAGDGAEGDLVHWQQPRLVSTSRSSIFLRDVRAVAFGLDRLRREELPAAGRYLAAVTEAERARGKLDVPALARAHKLDR
;
A
#
# COMPACT_ATOMS: atom_id res chain seq x y z
N ILE A 1 3.76 2.71 -43.18
CA ILE A 1 3.60 2.20 -41.79
C ILE A 1 2.74 3.15 -40.94
N LYS A 2 3.15 4.42 -40.72
CA LYS A 2 2.39 5.43 -39.93
C LYS A 2 0.89 5.53 -40.29
N ALA A 3 0.55 5.59 -41.58
CA ALA A 3 -0.84 5.71 -42.05
C ALA A 3 -1.73 4.48 -41.79
N ARG A 4 -1.15 3.27 -41.66
CA ARG A 4 -1.89 2.03 -41.39
C ARG A 4 -2.25 1.91 -39.90
N TYR A 5 -1.39 2.41 -39.03
CA TYR A 5 -1.61 2.36 -37.57
C TYR A 5 -2.43 3.53 -37.05
N ALA A 6 -2.31 4.73 -37.65
CA ALA A 6 -3.06 5.92 -37.28
C ALA A 6 -4.60 5.73 -37.29
N ARG A 7 -5.10 4.78 -38.09
CA ARG A 7 -6.54 4.46 -38.15
C ARG A 7 -7.07 3.71 -36.92
N HIS A 8 -6.18 3.15 -36.09
CA HIS A 8 -6.54 2.24 -35.01
C HIS A 8 -5.98 2.66 -33.64
N VAL A 9 -5.29 3.80 -33.55
CA VAL A 9 -4.68 4.31 -32.31
C VAL A 9 -5.16 5.73 -31.99
N GLY A 10 -5.31 6.02 -30.70
CA GLY A 10 -5.64 7.35 -30.18
C GLY A 10 -4.48 8.35 -30.29
N PRO A 11 -4.69 9.61 -29.85
CA PRO A 11 -3.70 10.69 -29.93
C PRO A 11 -2.37 10.37 -29.22
N ASP A 12 -2.41 9.46 -28.23
CA ASP A 12 -1.28 8.96 -27.45
C ASP A 12 -0.59 7.74 -28.08
N GLY A 13 -1.03 7.31 -29.27
CA GLY A 13 -0.50 6.15 -29.99
C GLY A 13 -1.00 4.81 -29.44
N ARG A 14 -1.99 4.81 -28.53
CA ARG A 14 -2.53 3.58 -27.93
C ARG A 14 -3.77 3.10 -28.64
N VAL A 15 -3.91 1.79 -28.72
CA VAL A 15 -5.13 1.13 -29.23
C VAL A 15 -6.22 1.14 -28.16
N ASP A 16 -7.47 1.27 -28.59
CA ASP A 16 -8.61 1.21 -27.69
C ASP A 16 -8.92 -0.24 -27.30
N LEU A 17 -8.35 -0.69 -26.19
CA LEU A 17 -8.51 -2.04 -25.64
C LEU A 17 -9.97 -2.46 -25.48
N SER A 18 -10.87 -1.52 -25.18
CA SER A 18 -12.28 -1.83 -24.94
C SER A 18 -12.93 -2.46 -26.17
N ARG A 19 -12.63 -1.95 -27.36
CA ARG A 19 -13.14 -2.47 -28.64
C ARG A 19 -12.59 -3.85 -28.97
N TYR A 20 -11.33 -4.12 -28.64
CA TYR A 20 -10.74 -5.43 -28.84
C TYR A 20 -11.35 -6.47 -27.89
N PHE A 21 -11.50 -6.13 -26.60
CA PHE A 21 -12.20 -7.02 -25.67
C PHE A 21 -13.63 -7.28 -26.14
N GLU A 22 -14.36 -6.23 -26.53
CA GLU A 22 -15.72 -6.37 -27.06
C GLU A 22 -15.79 -7.31 -28.28
N ALA A 23 -14.85 -7.18 -29.23
CA ALA A 23 -14.78 -8.08 -30.38
C ALA A 23 -14.50 -9.54 -29.97
N THR A 24 -13.60 -9.77 -29.00
CA THR A 24 -13.35 -11.13 -28.47
C THR A 24 -14.55 -11.72 -27.74
N LEU A 25 -15.40 -10.90 -27.13
CA LEU A 25 -16.61 -11.33 -26.43
C LEU A 25 -17.74 -11.63 -27.43
N LYS A 26 -18.00 -10.72 -28.39
CA LYS A 26 -19.03 -10.88 -29.43
C LYS A 26 -18.78 -12.10 -30.32
N HIS A 27 -17.53 -12.27 -30.76
CA HIS A 27 -17.16 -13.29 -31.74
C HIS A 27 -16.45 -14.50 -31.11
N ARG A 28 -16.58 -14.69 -29.79
CA ARG A 28 -15.88 -15.74 -29.02
C ARG A 28 -15.99 -17.13 -29.66
N ARG A 29 -17.18 -17.50 -30.13
CA ARG A 29 -17.43 -18.80 -30.77
C ARG A 29 -16.74 -18.92 -32.13
N GLU A 30 -16.82 -17.87 -32.96
CA GLU A 30 -16.17 -17.84 -34.28
C GLU A 30 -14.64 -17.94 -34.14
N LEU A 31 -14.07 -17.15 -33.22
CA LEU A 31 -12.64 -17.11 -32.93
C LEU A 31 -12.10 -18.40 -32.31
N ALA A 32 -12.92 -19.10 -31.52
CA ALA A 32 -12.56 -20.40 -30.95
C ALA A 32 -12.61 -21.55 -31.97
N ALA A 33 -13.53 -21.47 -32.94
CA ALA A 33 -13.71 -22.53 -33.95
C ALA A 33 -12.66 -22.46 -35.08
N ASP A 34 -12.28 -21.25 -35.49
CA ASP A 34 -11.35 -21.04 -36.61
C ASP A 34 -10.33 -19.94 -36.27
N PRO A 35 -9.04 -20.26 -36.06
CA PRO A 35 -8.00 -19.26 -35.87
C PRO A 35 -7.89 -18.25 -37.03
N ARG A 36 -8.28 -18.63 -38.25
CA ARG A 36 -8.28 -17.73 -39.42
C ARG A 36 -9.42 -16.71 -39.36
N ALA A 37 -10.39 -16.87 -38.45
CA ALA A 37 -11.46 -15.91 -38.22
C ALA A 37 -10.95 -14.56 -37.71
N ILE A 38 -9.76 -14.51 -37.09
CA ILE A 38 -9.18 -13.27 -36.55
C ILE A 38 -9.13 -12.17 -37.61
N VAL A 39 -8.69 -12.48 -38.84
CA VAL A 39 -8.60 -11.48 -39.92
C VAL A 39 -9.99 -10.96 -40.29
N ARG A 40 -10.95 -11.87 -40.48
CA ARG A 40 -12.32 -11.51 -40.85
C ARG A 40 -13.03 -10.68 -39.78
N VAL A 41 -12.87 -11.08 -38.51
CA VAL A 41 -13.45 -10.36 -37.36
C VAL A 41 -12.79 -9.00 -37.20
N ALA A 42 -11.46 -8.91 -37.33
CA ALA A 42 -10.75 -7.64 -37.26
C ALA A 42 -11.20 -6.68 -38.37
N ASP A 43 -11.36 -7.16 -39.62
CA ASP A 43 -11.85 -6.33 -40.72
C ASP A 43 -13.30 -5.85 -40.47
N ARG A 44 -14.19 -6.76 -40.03
CA ARG A 44 -15.60 -6.45 -39.70
C ARG A 44 -15.72 -5.39 -38.61
N GLU A 45 -14.89 -5.48 -37.57
CA GLU A 45 -14.90 -4.56 -36.43
C GLU A 45 -13.98 -3.34 -36.63
N THR A 46 -13.30 -3.23 -37.77
CA THR A 46 -12.32 -2.18 -38.10
C THR A 46 -11.18 -2.10 -37.06
N LEU A 47 -10.63 -3.26 -36.70
CA LEU A 47 -9.57 -3.46 -35.71
C LEU A 47 -8.28 -3.96 -36.36
N SER A 48 -7.17 -3.84 -35.64
CA SER A 48 -5.89 -4.40 -36.09
C SER A 48 -5.87 -5.92 -35.86
N SER A 49 -5.85 -6.72 -36.93
CA SER A 49 -5.79 -8.19 -36.84
C SER A 49 -4.62 -8.70 -35.98
N PRO A 50 -3.37 -8.21 -36.11
CA PRO A 50 -2.27 -8.65 -35.26
C PRO A 50 -2.48 -8.34 -33.76
N TYR A 51 -3.22 -7.28 -33.45
CA TYR A 51 -3.47 -6.90 -32.06
C TYR A 51 -4.63 -7.70 -31.46
N LEU A 52 -5.69 -7.94 -32.25
CA LEU A 52 -6.77 -8.84 -31.88
C LEU A 52 -6.25 -10.25 -31.59
N GLU A 53 -5.34 -10.75 -32.42
CA GLU A 53 -4.67 -12.04 -32.19
C GLU A 53 -3.93 -12.09 -30.86
N LYS A 54 -3.14 -11.04 -30.54
CA LYS A 54 -2.40 -10.97 -29.28
C LYS A 54 -3.33 -10.97 -28.06
N ILE A 55 -4.41 -10.19 -28.10
CA ILE A 55 -5.39 -10.17 -27.01
C ILE A 55 -6.08 -11.52 -26.89
N TRP A 56 -6.54 -12.09 -28.00
CA TRP A 56 -7.17 -13.41 -28.01
C TRP A 56 -6.26 -14.48 -27.42
N LYS A 57 -4.99 -14.50 -27.81
CA LYS A 57 -4.00 -15.43 -27.24
C LYS A 57 -3.79 -15.19 -25.74
N ALA A 58 -3.65 -13.93 -25.32
CA ALA A 58 -3.40 -13.60 -23.91
C ALA A 58 -4.53 -14.04 -22.97
N VAL A 59 -5.79 -13.91 -23.38
CA VAL A 59 -6.94 -14.31 -22.55
C VAL A 59 -7.23 -15.82 -22.58
N ASN A 60 -6.75 -16.55 -23.60
CA ASN A 60 -6.91 -18.00 -23.70
C ASN A 60 -5.69 -18.78 -23.17
N ALA A 61 -4.49 -18.19 -23.22
CA ALA A 61 -3.25 -18.79 -22.77
C ALA A 61 -2.42 -17.74 -21.99
N PRO A 62 -2.79 -17.44 -20.72
CA PRO A 62 -2.16 -16.38 -19.94
C PRO A 62 -0.70 -16.66 -19.52
N GLY A 63 -0.22 -17.91 -19.70
CA GLY A 63 1.10 -18.35 -19.24
C GLY A 63 1.22 -18.26 -17.71
N ASP A 64 2.42 -17.98 -17.21
CA ASP A 64 2.73 -17.95 -15.78
C ASP A 64 2.43 -16.59 -15.11
N SER A 65 1.65 -15.71 -15.75
CA SER A 65 1.34 -14.39 -15.19
C SER A 65 0.04 -14.43 -14.38
N PRO A 66 0.07 -14.21 -13.05
CA PRO A 66 -1.15 -14.19 -12.24
C PRO A 66 -2.11 -13.08 -12.65
N MET A 67 -1.59 -11.94 -13.10
CA MET A 67 -2.40 -10.81 -13.57
C MET A 67 -3.14 -11.13 -14.86
N LEU A 68 -2.46 -11.78 -15.83
CA LEU A 68 -3.12 -12.26 -17.04
C LEU A 68 -4.07 -13.42 -16.74
N ALA A 69 -3.74 -14.29 -15.78
CA ALA A 69 -4.63 -15.37 -15.35
C ALA A 69 -5.93 -14.84 -14.74
N GLY A 70 -5.85 -13.80 -13.90
CA GLY A 70 -7.02 -13.09 -13.35
C GLY A 70 -7.84 -12.42 -14.45
N LEU A 71 -7.20 -11.70 -15.38
CA LEU A 71 -7.89 -11.09 -16.52
C LEU A 71 -8.57 -12.14 -17.42
N ALA A 72 -7.90 -13.28 -17.66
CA ALA A 72 -8.46 -14.39 -18.42
C ALA A 72 -9.67 -15.01 -17.70
N ALA A 73 -9.65 -15.11 -16.37
CA ALA A 73 -10.80 -15.55 -15.59
C ALA A 73 -11.98 -14.59 -15.68
N GLU A 74 -11.75 -13.29 -15.47
CA GLU A 74 -12.78 -12.25 -15.64
C GLU A 74 -13.36 -12.24 -17.06
N TRP A 75 -12.49 -12.42 -18.07
CA TRP A 75 -12.91 -12.47 -19.47
C TRP A 75 -13.80 -13.68 -19.77
N ARG A 76 -13.52 -14.86 -19.19
CA ARG A 76 -14.34 -16.08 -19.40
C ARG A 76 -15.79 -15.86 -18.92
N GLU A 77 -15.95 -15.20 -17.78
CA GLU A 77 -17.26 -14.89 -17.18
C GLU A 77 -17.97 -13.69 -17.83
N ALA A 78 -17.22 -12.80 -18.48
CA ALA A 78 -17.75 -11.62 -19.15
C ALA A 78 -18.66 -11.94 -20.35
N LYS A 79 -19.59 -11.03 -20.63
CA LYS A 79 -20.56 -11.08 -21.74
C LYS A 79 -20.31 -9.92 -22.72
N PRO A 80 -20.79 -10.00 -23.97
CA PRO A 80 -20.81 -8.84 -24.87
C PRO A 80 -21.41 -7.61 -24.16
N GLY A 81 -20.73 -6.47 -24.23
CA GLY A 81 -21.01 -5.26 -23.44
C GLY A 81 -20.00 -5.00 -22.32
N ASP A 82 -19.27 -6.02 -21.85
CA ASP A 82 -18.28 -5.89 -20.77
C ASP A 82 -16.90 -5.40 -21.24
N GLY A 83 -16.72 -5.09 -22.54
CA GLY A 83 -15.41 -4.70 -23.10
C GLY A 83 -14.75 -3.52 -22.36
N VAL A 84 -15.54 -2.53 -21.94
CA VAL A 84 -15.06 -1.38 -21.16
C VAL A 84 -14.53 -1.83 -19.80
N ARG A 85 -15.30 -2.62 -19.05
CA ARG A 85 -14.94 -3.12 -17.71
C ARG A 85 -13.62 -3.90 -17.72
N LEU A 86 -13.43 -4.78 -18.72
CA LEU A 86 -12.17 -5.52 -18.88
C LEU A 86 -11.00 -4.59 -19.21
N SER A 87 -11.22 -3.58 -20.05
CA SER A 87 -10.18 -2.61 -20.38
C SER A 87 -9.78 -1.73 -19.20
N GLU A 88 -10.73 -1.36 -18.33
CA GLU A 88 -10.45 -0.67 -17.07
C GLU A 88 -9.62 -1.55 -16.13
N GLY A 89 -9.91 -2.85 -16.13
CA GLY A 89 -9.05 -3.87 -15.52
C GLY A 89 -7.60 -3.69 -15.95
N VAL A 90 -7.32 -3.62 -17.25
CA VAL A 90 -5.97 -3.38 -17.80
C VAL A 90 -5.38 -2.03 -17.36
N ARG A 91 -6.18 -0.96 -17.45
CA ARG A 91 -5.73 0.40 -17.13
C ARG A 91 -5.35 0.60 -15.65
N ARG A 92 -5.85 -0.24 -14.73
CA ARG A 92 -5.52 -0.13 -13.29
C ARG A 92 -4.06 -0.50 -12.97
N TRP A 93 -3.47 -1.46 -13.67
CA TRP A 93 -2.09 -1.94 -13.42
C TRP A 93 -1.07 -1.40 -14.41
N GLU A 94 -1.51 -0.96 -15.59
CA GLU A 94 -0.65 -0.35 -16.60
C GLU A 94 0.30 0.75 -16.05
N PRO A 95 -0.17 1.76 -15.26
CA PRO A 95 0.72 2.80 -14.70
C PRO A 95 1.60 2.31 -13.53
N GLN A 96 1.32 1.13 -12.99
CA GLN A 96 2.12 0.52 -11.94
C GLN A 96 3.29 -0.28 -12.52
N LEU A 97 3.12 -0.83 -13.72
CA LEU A 97 4.11 -1.64 -14.40
C LEU A 97 4.95 -0.87 -15.43
N TRP A 98 4.42 0.23 -15.96
CA TRP A 98 5.03 0.92 -17.09
C TRP A 98 5.04 2.44 -16.89
N THR A 99 6.14 3.06 -17.33
CA THR A 99 6.21 4.49 -17.60
C THR A 99 6.09 4.69 -19.10
N PHE A 100 5.23 5.62 -19.52
CA PHE A 100 5.03 5.94 -20.91
C PHE A 100 5.60 7.32 -21.22
N GLY A 101 6.40 7.39 -22.27
CA GLY A 101 6.93 8.63 -22.83
C GLY A 101 6.20 9.01 -24.12
N THR A 102 6.46 10.23 -24.57
CA THR A 102 5.91 10.74 -25.84
C THR A 102 6.48 9.97 -27.03
N VAL A 103 5.60 9.44 -27.87
CA VAL A 103 5.96 8.74 -29.11
C VAL A 103 6.65 9.71 -30.07
N GLY A 104 7.86 9.37 -30.56
CA GLY A 104 8.59 10.16 -31.56
C GLY A 104 9.92 10.76 -31.10
N HIS A 105 10.28 10.60 -29.82
CA HIS A 105 11.65 10.89 -29.35
C HIS A 105 12.54 9.63 -29.43
N PHE A 106 13.86 9.82 -29.42
CA PHE A 106 14.85 8.73 -29.41
C PHE A 106 14.83 7.85 -28.14
N LYS A 107 14.03 8.19 -27.13
CA LYS A 107 13.86 7.39 -25.92
C LYS A 107 12.77 6.33 -26.12
N PRO A 108 12.90 5.13 -25.52
CA PRO A 108 11.82 4.14 -25.54
C PRO A 108 10.52 4.76 -25.02
N TRP A 109 9.44 4.63 -25.80
CA TRP A 109 8.13 5.20 -25.47
C TRP A 109 7.42 4.45 -24.33
N GLN A 110 7.87 3.24 -24.01
CA GLN A 110 7.40 2.44 -22.88
C GLN A 110 8.61 1.83 -22.17
N THR A 111 8.75 2.10 -20.87
CA THR A 111 9.82 1.56 -20.03
C THR A 111 9.24 0.86 -18.80
N ARG A 112 9.83 -0.28 -18.42
CA ARG A 112 9.38 -1.06 -17.27
C ARG A 112 9.59 -0.23 -16.00
N LYS A 113 8.54 -0.11 -15.20
CA LYS A 113 8.62 0.38 -13.83
C LYS A 113 9.01 -0.80 -12.94
N VAL A 114 10.13 -0.69 -12.25
CA VAL A 114 10.54 -1.68 -11.25
C VAL A 114 9.66 -1.45 -10.03
N SER A 115 8.68 -2.34 -9.81
CA SER A 115 7.72 -2.24 -8.70
C SER A 115 8.08 -3.12 -7.49
N HIS A 116 9.16 -3.90 -7.59
CA HIS A 116 9.64 -4.74 -6.50
C HIS A 116 10.86 -4.06 -5.90
N VAL A 117 10.75 -3.70 -4.63
CA VAL A 117 11.87 -3.21 -3.82
C VAL A 117 12.06 -4.21 -2.69
N GLU A 118 13.31 -4.50 -2.33
CA GLU A 118 13.63 -5.43 -1.23
C GLU A 118 13.08 -4.92 0.12
N SER A 119 12.97 -3.60 0.27
CA SER A 119 12.44 -2.95 1.46
C SER A 119 11.75 -1.65 1.10
N GLN A 120 10.65 -1.35 1.80
CA GLN A 120 9.92 -0.10 1.66
C GLN A 120 9.64 0.52 3.03
N PRO A 121 9.99 1.80 3.25
CA PRO A 121 9.63 2.48 4.49
C PRO A 121 8.12 2.76 4.52
N LEU A 122 7.45 2.28 5.56
CA LEU A 122 6.05 2.60 5.85
C LEU A 122 5.96 3.68 6.94
N ARG A 123 5.28 4.79 6.64
CA ARG A 123 4.97 5.84 7.61
C ARG A 123 3.47 6.08 7.67
N LEU A 124 2.88 5.82 8.83
CA LEU A 124 1.48 6.07 9.11
C LEU A 124 1.34 7.20 10.11
N LYS A 125 0.58 8.24 9.76
CA LYS A 125 0.19 9.27 10.72
C LYS A 125 -0.87 8.67 11.64
N LEU A 126 -0.59 8.66 12.94
CA LEU A 126 -1.54 8.14 13.93
C LEU A 126 -2.75 9.07 14.04
N PRO A 127 -3.98 8.54 14.08
CA PRO A 127 -5.16 9.34 14.34
C PRO A 127 -5.17 9.84 15.79
N ALA A 128 -6.02 10.82 16.06
CA ALA A 128 -6.36 11.16 17.44
C ALA A 128 -6.99 9.95 18.15
N ALA A 129 -6.83 9.89 19.47
CA ALA A 129 -7.45 8.86 20.28
C ALA A 129 -8.99 8.91 20.15
N GLY A 130 -9.62 7.73 20.16
CA GLY A 130 -11.07 7.61 20.18
C GLY A 130 -11.69 8.13 21.49
N LYS A 131 -13.03 8.07 21.59
CA LYS A 131 -13.77 8.50 22.79
C LYS A 131 -13.35 7.74 24.07
N ASP A 132 -12.85 6.52 23.90
CA ASP A 132 -12.32 5.66 24.97
C ASP A 132 -10.83 5.89 25.27
N GLY A 133 -10.21 6.88 24.61
CA GLY A 133 -8.80 7.22 24.79
C GLY A 133 -7.82 6.27 24.10
N LYS A 134 -8.30 5.35 23.24
CA LYS A 134 -7.44 4.36 22.57
C LYS A 134 -7.11 4.75 21.13
N ILE A 135 -5.92 4.36 20.69
CA ILE A 135 -5.49 4.41 19.29
C ILE A 135 -5.24 2.97 18.86
N VAL A 136 -5.94 2.50 17.83
CA VAL A 136 -5.77 1.15 17.29
C VAL A 136 -5.13 1.25 15.91
N VAL A 137 -4.05 0.52 15.72
CA VAL A 137 -3.35 0.39 14.43
C VAL A 137 -3.15 -1.09 14.15
N SER A 138 -3.52 -1.52 12.95
CA SER A 138 -3.28 -2.89 12.48
C SER A 138 -2.30 -2.85 11.31
N LEU A 139 -1.34 -3.77 11.33
CA LEU A 139 -0.48 -4.05 10.20
C LEU A 139 -0.97 -5.35 9.56
N SER A 140 -1.21 -5.33 8.26
CA SER A 140 -1.66 -6.46 7.47
C SER A 140 -0.77 -6.61 6.25
N ALA A 141 -0.42 -7.85 5.93
CA ALA A 141 0.28 -8.22 4.72
C ALA A 141 -0.61 -9.16 3.90
N GLY A 142 -0.57 -8.99 2.58
CA GLY A 142 -1.20 -9.90 1.63
C GLY A 142 -0.16 -10.69 0.85
N THR A 143 -0.63 -11.57 -0.02
CA THR A 143 0.20 -12.37 -0.92
C THR A 143 0.68 -11.56 -2.14
N ALA A 144 1.74 -12.01 -2.80
CA ALA A 144 2.21 -11.42 -4.07
C ALA A 144 1.27 -11.70 -5.27
N GLY A 145 0.21 -12.48 -5.08
CA GLY A 145 -0.85 -12.72 -6.06
C GLY A 145 -0.84 -14.12 -6.68
N ASP A 146 0.11 -14.96 -6.28
CA ASP A 146 0.31 -16.36 -6.66
C ASP A 146 0.01 -17.34 -5.51
N GLY A 147 -0.54 -16.84 -4.41
CA GLY A 147 -0.77 -17.60 -3.18
C GLY A 147 0.23 -17.22 -2.09
N ALA A 148 0.23 -17.94 -0.98
CA ALA A 148 1.07 -17.59 0.19
C ALA A 148 2.35 -18.44 0.28
N GLU A 149 2.58 -19.37 -0.65
CA GLU A 149 3.73 -20.26 -0.59
C GLU A 149 5.02 -19.51 -0.90
N GLY A 150 5.97 -19.51 0.04
CA GLY A 150 7.23 -18.78 -0.09
C GLY A 150 7.16 -17.29 0.24
N ASP A 151 5.96 -16.74 0.52
CA ASP A 151 5.77 -15.34 0.87
C ASP A 151 6.17 -15.05 2.32
N LEU A 152 7.04 -14.04 2.52
CA LEU A 152 7.44 -13.57 3.84
C LEU A 152 7.44 -12.04 3.89
N VAL A 153 6.71 -11.48 4.86
CA VAL A 153 6.79 -10.06 5.21
C VAL A 153 7.49 -9.90 6.56
N HIS A 154 8.65 -9.24 6.55
CA HIS A 154 9.42 -8.92 7.75
C HIS A 154 9.24 -7.44 8.13
N TRP A 155 8.51 -7.19 9.22
CA TRP A 155 8.36 -5.86 9.78
C TRP A 155 9.60 -5.45 10.59
N GLN A 156 10.42 -4.57 10.01
CA GLN A 156 11.67 -4.16 10.62
C GLN A 156 11.52 -2.87 11.44
N GLN A 157 12.04 -2.89 12.68
CA GLN A 157 12.14 -1.73 13.57
C GLN A 157 10.86 -0.87 13.71
N PRO A 158 9.68 -1.49 13.98
CA PRO A 158 8.44 -0.74 14.14
C PRO A 158 8.52 0.17 15.37
N ARG A 159 8.19 1.46 15.20
CA ARG A 159 8.36 2.49 16.23
C ARG A 159 7.39 3.65 16.10
N LEU A 160 7.05 4.26 17.23
CA LEU A 160 6.39 5.55 17.31
C LEU A 160 7.44 6.65 17.11
N VAL A 161 7.15 7.58 16.20
CA VAL A 161 8.04 8.70 15.88
C VAL A 161 7.33 10.01 16.21
N SER A 162 8.04 10.91 16.89
CA SER A 162 7.59 12.28 17.18
C SER A 162 8.65 13.27 16.69
N THR A 163 8.25 14.49 16.35
CA THR A 163 9.17 15.57 15.99
C THR A 163 9.92 16.14 17.19
N SER A 164 9.33 16.05 18.40
CA SER A 164 9.85 16.68 19.62
C SER A 164 10.31 15.69 20.69
N ARG A 165 10.17 14.39 20.45
CA ARG A 165 10.49 13.33 21.43
C ARG A 165 11.26 12.20 20.76
N SER A 166 12.07 11.52 21.55
CA SER A 166 12.76 10.29 21.12
C SER A 166 11.77 9.26 20.61
N SER A 167 12.18 8.51 19.59
CA SER A 167 11.37 7.41 19.04
C SER A 167 11.26 6.28 20.06
N ILE A 168 10.09 5.64 20.09
CA ILE A 168 9.80 4.52 21.00
C ILE A 168 9.49 3.30 20.14
N PHE A 169 10.27 2.21 20.26
CA PHE A 169 9.94 0.97 19.56
C PHE A 169 8.62 0.39 20.08
N LEU A 170 7.84 -0.24 19.20
CA LEU A 170 6.53 -0.79 19.59
C LEU A 170 6.64 -1.82 20.72
N ARG A 171 7.74 -2.61 20.76
CA ARG A 171 8.03 -3.55 21.85
C ARG A 171 8.20 -2.88 23.22
N ASP A 172 8.66 -1.62 23.23
CA ASP A 172 9.02 -0.88 24.44
C ASP A 172 7.87 0.02 24.93
N VAL A 173 6.81 0.19 24.14
CA VAL A 173 5.67 1.07 24.47
C VAL A 173 5.07 0.76 25.84
N ARG A 174 4.92 -0.53 26.18
CA ARG A 174 4.35 -0.94 27.48
C ARG A 174 5.25 -0.55 28.65
N ALA A 175 6.55 -0.79 28.53
CA ALA A 175 7.52 -0.46 29.58
C ALA A 175 7.61 1.06 29.78
N VAL A 176 7.65 1.83 28.70
CA VAL A 176 7.64 3.30 28.76
C VAL A 176 6.35 3.82 29.39
N ALA A 177 5.19 3.28 29.01
CA ALA A 177 3.91 3.68 29.58
C ALA A 177 3.85 3.40 31.10
N PHE A 178 4.32 2.23 31.54
CA PHE A 178 4.39 1.89 32.96
C PHE A 178 5.34 2.83 33.72
N GLY A 179 6.52 3.10 33.18
CA GLY A 179 7.48 4.02 33.79
C GLY A 179 6.93 5.44 33.93
N LEU A 180 6.20 5.93 32.92
CA LEU A 180 5.54 7.23 32.96
C LEU A 180 4.41 7.29 33.99
N ASP A 181 3.60 6.23 34.10
CA ASP A 181 2.52 6.17 35.10
C ASP A 181 3.09 6.14 36.53
N ARG A 182 4.15 5.36 36.77
CA ARG A 182 4.89 5.31 38.04
C ARG A 182 5.46 6.67 38.41
N LEU A 183 6.20 7.29 37.49
CA LEU A 183 6.75 8.65 37.66
C LEU A 183 5.65 9.65 38.04
N ARG A 184 4.49 9.57 37.37
CA ARG A 184 3.38 10.48 37.61
C ARG A 184 2.71 10.26 38.97
N ARG A 185 2.52 9.01 39.37
CA ARG A 185 1.73 8.65 40.57
C ARG A 185 2.54 8.63 41.86
N GLU A 186 3.82 8.30 41.78
CA GLU A 186 4.65 8.04 42.97
C GLU A 186 5.71 9.12 43.13
N GLU A 187 6.54 9.29 42.10
CA GLU A 187 7.75 10.12 42.18
C GLU A 187 7.45 11.62 42.19
N LEU A 188 6.51 12.09 41.35
CA LEU A 188 6.15 13.51 41.32
C LEU A 188 5.55 14.00 42.65
N PRO A 189 4.60 13.27 43.29
CA PRO A 189 4.16 13.62 44.64
C PRO A 189 5.29 13.55 45.68
N ALA A 190 6.20 12.58 45.59
CA ALA A 190 7.34 12.48 46.49
C ALA A 190 8.24 13.73 46.38
N ALA A 191 8.58 14.17 45.17
CA ALA A 191 9.35 15.39 44.94
C ALA A 191 8.70 16.63 45.59
N GLY A 192 7.36 16.75 45.52
CA GLY A 192 6.62 17.80 46.20
C GLY A 192 6.78 17.77 47.72
N ARG A 193 6.79 16.57 48.33
CA ARG A 193 7.02 16.40 49.79
C ARG A 193 8.45 16.78 50.18
N TYR A 194 9.44 16.39 49.39
CA TYR A 194 10.84 16.77 49.65
C TYR A 194 11.01 18.29 49.59
N LEU A 195 10.44 18.98 48.58
CA LEU A 195 10.49 20.44 48.49
C LEU A 195 9.77 21.14 49.65
N ALA A 196 8.64 20.61 50.10
CA ALA A 196 7.93 21.13 51.28
C ALA A 196 8.77 20.99 52.55
N ALA A 197 9.42 19.84 52.75
CA ALA A 197 10.31 19.60 53.88
C ALA A 197 11.51 20.55 53.88
N VAL A 198 12.13 20.80 52.72
CA VAL A 198 13.23 21.79 52.57
C VAL A 198 12.74 23.19 52.96
N THR A 199 11.56 23.59 52.48
CA THR A 199 10.98 24.90 52.80
C THR A 199 10.74 25.06 54.31
N GLU A 200 10.30 23.99 55.00
CA GLU A 200 10.11 24.00 56.45
C GLU A 200 11.45 24.05 57.20
N ALA A 201 12.44 23.29 56.74
CA ALA A 201 13.79 23.31 57.31
C ALA A 201 14.44 24.70 57.20
N GLU A 202 14.27 25.39 56.07
CA GLU A 202 14.79 26.76 55.89
C GLU A 202 14.14 27.78 56.83
N ARG A 203 12.88 27.56 57.22
CA ARG A 203 12.14 28.46 58.13
C ARG A 203 12.44 28.20 59.61
N ALA A 204 12.93 27.01 59.95
CA ALA A 204 13.22 26.65 61.32
C ALA A 204 14.44 27.45 61.85
N ARG A 205 14.25 28.19 62.95
CA ARG A 205 15.34 28.85 63.66
C ARG A 205 15.85 27.96 64.79
N GLY A 206 16.94 27.22 64.55
CA GLY A 206 17.58 26.40 65.58
C GLY A 206 18.02 25.01 65.09
N LYS A 207 18.29 24.11 66.04
CA LYS A 207 18.76 22.75 65.74
C LYS A 207 17.63 21.94 65.10
N LEU A 208 17.84 21.50 63.85
CA LEU A 208 16.83 20.79 63.06
C LEU A 208 16.85 19.29 63.37
N ASP A 209 15.70 18.72 63.73
CA ASP A 209 15.52 17.27 63.84
C ASP A 209 15.13 16.69 62.48
N VAL A 210 16.14 16.33 61.69
CA VAL A 210 15.99 15.71 60.36
C VAL A 210 15.17 14.41 60.42
N PRO A 211 15.44 13.48 61.37
CA PRO A 211 14.60 12.30 61.59
C PRO A 211 13.11 12.56 61.81
N ALA A 212 12.74 13.64 62.51
CA ALA A 212 11.35 14.03 62.75
C ALA A 212 10.72 14.69 61.51
N LEU A 213 11.46 15.58 60.85
CA LEU A 213 11.03 16.25 59.61
C LEU A 213 10.73 15.24 58.49
N ALA A 214 11.58 14.23 58.32
CA ALA A 214 11.36 13.15 57.35
C ALA A 214 10.08 12.35 57.63
N ARG A 215 9.76 12.08 58.91
CA ARG A 215 8.52 11.40 59.30
C ARG A 215 7.30 12.28 59.04
N ALA A 216 7.38 13.58 59.38
CA ALA A 216 6.29 14.53 59.19
C ALA A 216 5.88 14.64 57.71
N HIS A 217 6.87 14.66 56.81
CA HIS A 217 6.64 14.75 55.36
C HIS A 217 6.55 13.40 54.64
N LYS A 218 6.60 12.27 55.37
CA LYS A 218 6.56 10.90 54.81
C LYS A 218 7.60 10.70 53.71
N LEU A 219 8.84 11.09 54.00
CA LEU A 219 9.98 10.93 53.11
C LEU A 219 10.64 9.57 53.33
N ASP A 220 11.14 8.97 52.25
CA ASP A 220 11.98 7.79 52.35
C ASP A 220 13.31 8.21 52.98
N ARG A 221 13.74 7.45 54.00
CA ARG A 221 14.94 7.71 54.80
C ARG A 221 16.21 7.19 54.16
#